data_AF-A0A528XEA2-F1
#
_entry.id   AF-A0A528XEA2-F1
#
_cell.length_a   1.000
_cell.length_b   1.000
_cell.length_c   1.000
_cell.angle_alpha   90.00
_cell.angle_beta   90.00
_cell.angle_gamma   90.00
#
_symmetry.space_group_name_H-M   'P 1'
#
loop_
_entity.id
_entity.type
_entity.pdbx_description
1 polymer ?
#
loop_
_entity_poly.entity_id
_entity_poly.type
_entity_poly.pdbx_seq_one_letter_code
_entity_poly.pdbx_strand_id
1 'polypeptide(L)' 'MNKVRKIIPAVSVAVVRGDRVLLVKRARAPSQGLYAYPGGKVEPGETPEECLVRELHE' A
#
# COMPACT_ATOMS: atom_id res chain seq x y z
N MET A 1 -28.43 7.30 4.42
CA MET A 1 -27.35 8.30 4.33
C MET A 1 -26.34 7.86 3.28
N ASN A 2 -26.32 8.52 2.12
CA ASN A 2 -25.32 8.29 1.07
C ASN A 2 -23.93 8.71 1.59
N LYS A 3 -23.14 7.75 2.09
CA LYS A 3 -21.71 7.98 2.34
C LYS A 3 -21.02 8.11 0.99
N VAL A 4 -20.65 9.33 0.62
CA VAL A 4 -19.80 9.58 -0.55
C VAL A 4 -18.54 8.74 -0.41
N ARG A 5 -18.24 7.87 -1.38
CA ARG A 5 -17.00 7.09 -1.39
C ARG A 5 -15.83 8.06 -1.51
N LYS A 6 -14.94 8.09 -0.51
CA LYS A 6 -13.70 8.85 -0.58
C LYS A 6 -12.71 8.09 -1.47
N ILE A 7 -12.26 8.73 -2.55
CA ILE A 7 -11.15 8.23 -3.37
C ILE A 7 -9.85 8.68 -2.68
N ILE A 8 -8.94 7.73 -2.46
CA ILE A 8 -7.65 7.99 -1.83
C ILE A 8 -6.56 7.45 -2.76
N PRO A 9 -5.62 8.29 -3.23
CA PRO A 9 -4.46 7.80 -3.99
C PRO A 9 -3.58 6.93 -3.09
N ALA A 10 -3.13 5.80 -3.63
CA ALA A 10 -2.31 4.83 -2.93
C ALA A 10 -1.42 4.08 -3.92
N VAL A 11 -0.32 3.54 -3.43
CA VAL A 11 0.65 2.78 -4.22
C VAL A 11 0.83 1.37 -3.65
N SER A 12 1.31 0.46 -4.49
CA SER A 12 1.74 -0.89 -4.11
C SER A 12 2.89 -1.33 -4.98
N VAL A 13 3.86 -2.03 -4.40
CA VAL A 13 5.05 -2.54 -5.09
C VAL A 13 5.16 -4.05 -4.98
N ALA A 14 5.37 -4.73 -6.11
CA ALA A 14 5.79 -6.12 -6.12
C ALA A 14 7.33 -6.17 -6.14
N VAL A 15 7.95 -6.49 -5.00
CA VAL A 15 9.40 -6.73 -4.94
C VAL A 15 9.67 -8.19 -5.27
N VAL A 16 10.35 -8.42 -6.40
CA VAL A 16 10.62 -9.77 -6.93
C VAL A 16 12.05 -10.17 -6.63
N ARG A 17 12.24 -11.40 -6.13
CA ARG A 17 13.55 -12.04 -5.96
C ARG A 17 13.47 -13.48 -6.47
N GLY A 18 13.96 -13.71 -7.69
CA GLY A 18 13.85 -14.99 -8.37
C GLY A 18 12.38 -15.34 -8.63
N ASP A 19 11.92 -16.46 -8.08
CA ASP A 19 10.55 -16.97 -8.15
C ASP A 19 9.65 -16.48 -7.00
N ARG A 20 10.17 -15.60 -6.12
CA ARG A 20 9.47 -15.12 -4.93
C ARG A 20 9.07 -13.66 -5.06
N VAL A 21 7.96 -13.30 -4.43
CA VAL A 21 7.50 -11.92 -4.26
C VAL A 21 7.30 -11.59 -2.79
N LEU A 22 7.64 -10.37 -2.37
CA LEU A 22 7.40 -9.89 -1.02
C LEU A 22 5.92 -9.54 -0.81
N LEU A 23 5.33 -10.09 0.24
CA LEU A 23 3.98 -9.77 0.70
C LEU A 23 4.03 -9.41 2.19
N VAL A 24 3.14 -8.51 2.59
CA VAL A 24 2.91 -8.15 3.99
C VAL A 24 1.58 -8.73 4.47
N LYS A 25 1.53 -9.22 5.71
CA LYS A 25 0.28 -9.64 6.35
C LYS A 25 -0.31 -8.45 7.11
N ARG A 26 -1.48 -7.99 6.69
CA ARG A 26 -2.08 -6.77 7.22
C ARG A 26 -2.47 -6.92 8.69
N ALA A 27 -1.94 -6.04 9.55
CA ALA A 27 -2.19 -6.08 10.99
C ALA A 27 -3.52 -5.43 11.43
N ARG A 28 -4.15 -4.61 10.56
CA ARG A 28 -5.31 -3.76 10.93
C ARG A 28 -6.45 -3.86 9.92
N ALA A 29 -7.67 -3.61 10.40
CA ALA A 29 -8.89 -3.46 9.58
C ALA A 29 -8.71 -2.38 8.49
N PRO A 30 -9.46 -2.43 7.38
CA PRO A 30 -10.58 -3.34 7.08
C PRO A 30 -10.16 -4.74 6.62
N SER A 31 -8.90 -4.93 6.26
CA SER A 31 -8.40 -6.16 5.61
C SER A 31 -7.39 -6.90 6.49
N GLN A 32 -7.65 -6.93 7.81
CA GLN A 32 -6.76 -7.59 8.76
C GLN A 32 -6.59 -9.08 8.43
N GLY A 33 -5.36 -9.58 8.52
CA GLY A 33 -5.01 -10.98 8.27
C GLY A 33 -4.83 -11.34 6.80
N LEU A 34 -5.26 -10.49 5.86
CA LEU A 34 -5.03 -10.68 4.42
C LEU A 34 -3.60 -10.32 4.03
N TYR A 35 -3.09 -11.00 2.99
CA TYR A 35 -1.83 -10.63 2.35
C TYR A 35 -2.05 -9.55 1.30
N ALA A 36 -1.09 -8.63 1.21
CA ALA A 36 -1.04 -7.58 0.19
C ALA A 36 0.41 -7.30 -0.20
N TYR A 37 0.60 -6.59 -1.31
CA TYR A 37 1.90 -5.99 -1.61
C TYR A 37 2.24 -4.88 -0.58
N PRO A 38 3.53 -4.66 -0.28
CA PRO A 38 3.98 -3.46 0.41
C PRO A 38 3.49 -2.19 -0.29
N GLY A 39 3.17 -1.17 0.50
CA GLY A 39 2.64 0.10 0.00
C GLY A 39 1.61 0.71 0.93
N GLY A 40 1.22 1.94 0.61
CA GLY A 40 0.30 2.71 1.41
C GLY A 40 -0.27 3.90 0.67
N LYS A 41 -0.72 4.89 1.44
CA LYS A 41 -1.45 6.05 0.91
C LYS A 41 -0.45 7.13 0.54
N VAL A 42 -0.71 7.80 -0.57
CA VAL A 42 0.07 8.98 -0.97
C VAL A 42 -0.24 10.12 -0.01
N GLU A 43 0.81 10.71 0.57
CA GLU A 43 0.68 11.86 1.46
C GLU A 43 0.56 13.18 0.68
N PRO A 44 -0.02 14.25 1.27
CA PRO A 44 -0.12 15.53 0.58
C PRO A 44 1.25 16.09 0.17
N GLY A 45 1.40 16.40 -1.12
CA GLY A 45 2.65 16.94 -1.68
C GLY A 45 3.65 15.88 -2.13
N GLU A 46 3.35 14.59 -1.93
CA GLU A 46 4.19 13.47 -2.34
C GLU A 46 3.85 13.01 -3.77
N THR A 47 4.86 12.69 -4.57
CA THR A 47 4.68 11.97 -5.84
C THR A 47 4.42 10.47 -5.58
N PRO A 48 3.75 9.74 -6.49
CA PRO A 48 3.58 8.29 -6.34
C PRO A 48 4.92 7.55 -6.14
N GLU A 49 5.99 7.99 -6.79
CA GLU A 49 7.33 7.42 -6.69
C GLU A 49 7.95 7.64 -5.30
N GLU A 50 7.86 8.86 -4.75
CA GLU A 50 8.33 9.16 -3.38
C GLU A 50 7.56 8.33 -2.35
N CYS A 51 6.24 8.23 -2.50
CA CYS A 51 5.37 7.39 -1.67
C CYS A 51 5.80 5.93 -1.70
N LEU A 52 6.11 5.41 -2.89
CA LEU A 52 6.52 4.02 -3.05
C LEU A 52 7.84 3.72 -2.34
N VAL A 53 8.82 4.62 -2.44
CA VAL A 53 10.13 4.46 -1.80
C VAL A 53 10.02 4.52 -0.28
N ARG A 54 9.23 5.47 0.26
CA ARG A 54 8.98 5.59 1.70
C ARG A 54 8.28 4.34 2.24
N GLU A 55 7.14 3.96 1.65
CA GLU A 55 6.34 2.82 2.11
C GLU A 55 7.08 1.48 1.98
N LEU A 56 8.04 1.35 1.07
CA LEU A 56 8.87 0.15 0.97
C LEU A 56 9.92 0.04 2.09
N HIS A 57 10.31 1.17 2.70
CA HIS A 57 11.30 1.21 3.77
C HIS A 57 10.68 1.07 5.17
N GLU A 58 9.38 1.38 5.33
CA GLU A 58 8.61 1.19 6.57
C GLU A 58 8.31 -0.29 6.91
#